data_AF-A0A936VTA7-F1
#
_entry.id   AF-A0A936VTA7-F1
#
_cell.length_a   1.000
_cell.length_b   1.000
_cell.length_c   1.000
_cell.angle_alpha   90.00
_cell.angle_beta   90.00
_cell.angle_gamma   90.00
#
_symmetry.space_group_name_H-M   'P 1'
#
loop_
_entity.id
_entity.type
_entity.pdbx_description
1 polymer ?
#
loop_
_entity_poly.entity_id
_entity_poly.type
_entity_poly.pdbx_seq_one_letter_code
_entity_poly.pdbx_strand_id
1 'polypeptide(L)'
;MIKGQVLDDKNRLALEGVSIQVTNSKIGTTTNTLGEFSLLSNDAFPQSLEISYIGFEKKSVTLQSNEFLTIYLKEEAKEISEVLVRSSYNVQKKSEFAGAVSNIDVRSLENRPASSFDQLLGGHATGVDIIQPSSVLNNTPIMRIRGINTITSGLFPLVIVDGVSVFVGSIGGLIGNNPLSDINPNDIQNIDILKDASAAALYGSRAANGVMVITTKKGQKGRVKVNYSNWLSRSTPYNLPELLNAEEYTMIKNEAMVNSGRAPGYQLMKNADGSTVNTSWYDVAFRPGISHNHTLSVSGANNATKYFFSAGFTDQNSYIRYNNFKRYSSGINIENQVNKAIVVGANVNLSNSQNTGPNTGAIASNSLSSSSYNSNYITNEPLGRMTYVLPPNVPVYREDGSYSIQNGVSVGYGANALSIGTINAYNLAMVQKLDVNTSENLSIIGNVFAELNLLKNLKLRTNYGINRLQVENKSFLNPIHGGGASANGSASNTNGKYIRSELVNTLKYDLNFNDAHHINLLLGNEIIKNKIDIWGAQRSNITDPYYENYQGGFINIVPTEM
;
A
#
# COMPACT_ATOMS: atom_id res chain seq x y z
N MET A 1 32.65 -20.06 51.44
CA MET A 1 31.67 -21.02 50.87
C MET A 1 30.30 -20.42 51.06
N ILE A 2 29.61 -20.15 49.97
CA ILE A 2 28.27 -19.55 49.97
C ILE A 2 27.26 -20.69 49.98
N LYS A 3 26.27 -20.63 50.88
CA LYS A 3 25.19 -21.62 50.97
C LYS A 3 23.84 -20.91 50.90
N GLY A 4 22.87 -21.55 50.27
CA GLY A 4 21.53 -21.00 50.21
C GLY A 4 20.52 -21.97 49.63
N GLN A 5 19.30 -21.49 49.48
CA GLN A 5 18.18 -22.22 48.92
C GLN A 5 17.40 -21.35 47.94
N VAL A 6 16.93 -21.93 46.85
CA VAL A 6 16.08 -21.27 45.86
C VAL A 6 14.68 -21.86 45.90
N LEU A 7 13.70 -20.98 46.09
CA LEU A 7 12.28 -21.32 46.19
C LEU A 7 11.49 -20.55 45.14
N ASP A 8 10.35 -21.09 44.74
CA ASP A 8 9.34 -20.38 43.96
C ASP A 8 8.65 -19.34 44.85
N ASP A 9 8.50 -18.11 44.35
CA ASP A 9 7.90 -17.00 45.09
C ASP A 9 6.41 -17.19 45.39
N LYS A 10 5.67 -17.94 44.56
CA LYS A 10 4.22 -18.10 44.65
C LYS A 10 3.81 -19.26 45.57
N ASN A 11 4.38 -20.44 45.38
CA ASN A 11 3.99 -21.66 46.11
C ASN A 11 5.00 -22.07 47.18
N ARG A 12 6.14 -21.37 47.30
CA ARG A 12 7.23 -21.64 48.25
C ARG A 12 7.84 -23.05 48.11
N LEU A 13 7.64 -23.71 46.97
CA LEU A 13 8.26 -25.00 46.66
C LEU A 13 9.74 -24.82 46.31
N ALA A 14 10.54 -25.82 46.66
CA ALA A 14 11.96 -25.87 46.31
C ALA A 14 12.15 -26.07 44.81
N LEU A 15 13.09 -25.31 44.23
CA LEU A 15 13.41 -25.38 42.81
C LEU A 15 14.71 -26.14 42.60
N GLU A 16 14.61 -27.34 42.05
CA GLU A 16 15.75 -28.19 41.66
C GLU A 16 16.35 -27.75 40.32
N GLY A 17 17.68 -27.83 40.16
CA GLY A 17 18.36 -27.56 38.89
C GLY A 17 18.46 -26.08 38.50
N VAL A 18 18.23 -25.15 39.44
CA VAL A 18 18.45 -23.71 39.23
C VAL A 18 19.94 -23.45 39.07
N SER A 19 20.34 -22.78 37.99
CA SER A 19 21.74 -22.39 37.74
C SER A 19 22.09 -21.12 38.51
N ILE A 20 23.17 -21.16 39.28
CA ILE A 20 23.66 -20.06 40.10
C ILE A 20 25.12 -19.82 39.75
N GLN A 21 25.46 -18.62 39.31
CA GLN A 21 26.79 -18.28 38.82
C GLN A 21 27.27 -16.96 39.41
N VAL A 22 28.55 -16.86 39.77
CA VAL A 22 29.15 -15.56 40.11
C VAL A 22 29.23 -14.72 38.83
N THR A 23 28.71 -13.50 38.86
CA THR A 23 28.66 -12.61 37.68
C THR A 23 30.07 -12.44 37.08
N ASN A 24 30.20 -12.58 35.76
CA ASN A 24 31.48 -12.50 35.01
C ASN A 24 32.54 -13.54 35.39
N SER A 25 32.17 -14.62 36.08
CA SER A 25 33.08 -15.73 36.43
C SER A 25 32.57 -17.06 35.88
N LYS A 26 33.45 -18.05 35.72
CA LYS A 26 33.07 -19.44 35.38
C LYS A 26 32.65 -20.26 36.60
N ILE A 27 32.71 -19.68 37.79
CA ILE A 27 32.36 -20.32 39.05
C ILE A 27 30.84 -20.32 39.20
N GLY A 28 30.23 -21.50 39.17
CA GLY A 28 28.79 -21.69 39.33
C GLY A 28 28.44 -23.07 39.89
N THR A 29 27.20 -23.23 40.30
CA THR A 29 26.61 -24.48 40.82
C THR A 29 25.15 -24.55 40.43
N THR A 30 24.53 -25.72 40.60
CA THR A 30 23.09 -25.89 40.50
C THR A 30 22.47 -26.24 41.86
N THR A 31 21.17 -26.02 42.04
CA THR A 31 20.43 -26.47 43.22
C THR A 31 20.11 -27.97 43.16
N ASN A 32 20.01 -28.61 44.34
CA ASN A 32 19.59 -30.01 44.50
C ASN A 32 18.05 -30.16 44.58
N THR A 33 17.56 -31.37 44.86
CA THR A 33 16.13 -31.71 45.02
C THR A 33 15.41 -30.94 46.13
N LEU A 34 16.16 -30.41 47.12
CA LEU A 34 15.64 -29.56 48.19
C LEU A 34 15.79 -28.07 47.87
N GLY A 35 16.22 -27.72 46.65
CA GLY A 35 16.46 -26.35 46.21
C GLY A 35 17.72 -25.73 46.81
N GLU A 36 18.54 -26.50 47.53
CA GLU A 36 19.73 -26.00 48.20
C GLU A 36 20.94 -25.99 47.26
N PHE A 37 21.84 -25.03 47.46
CA PHE A 37 23.09 -24.92 46.73
C PHE A 37 24.26 -24.61 47.66
N SER A 38 25.45 -25.05 47.25
CA SER A 38 26.71 -24.66 47.88
C SER A 38 27.72 -24.28 46.82
N LEU A 39 28.25 -23.05 46.88
CA LEU A 39 29.18 -22.50 45.91
C LEU A 39 30.50 -22.12 46.60
N LEU A 40 31.60 -22.65 46.10
CA LEU A 40 32.93 -22.25 46.54
C LEU A 40 33.43 -21.10 45.67
N SER A 41 33.40 -19.87 46.21
CA SER A 41 34.00 -18.68 45.62
C SER A 41 35.08 -18.14 46.55
N ASN A 42 36.22 -17.76 45.98
CA ASN A 42 37.35 -17.17 46.70
C ASN A 42 37.40 -15.63 46.56
N ASP A 43 36.43 -15.03 45.88
CA ASP A 43 36.41 -13.58 45.66
C ASP A 43 36.08 -12.82 46.96
N ALA A 44 36.50 -11.56 47.07
CA ALA A 44 36.13 -10.71 48.21
C ALA A 44 34.67 -10.25 48.11
N PHE A 45 33.99 -10.06 49.24
CA PHE A 45 32.68 -9.44 49.27
C PHE A 45 32.77 -7.93 49.00
N PRO A 46 31.77 -7.30 48.35
CA PRO A 46 30.51 -7.88 47.89
C PRO A 46 30.62 -8.67 46.57
N GLN A 47 29.89 -9.79 46.46
CA GLN A 47 29.83 -10.63 45.26
C GLN A 47 28.44 -10.62 44.66
N SER A 48 28.31 -10.57 43.33
CA SER A 48 27.00 -10.70 42.66
C SER A 48 26.82 -12.10 42.09
N LEU A 49 25.67 -12.69 42.36
CA LEU A 49 25.22 -13.96 41.80
C LEU A 49 24.15 -13.69 40.72
N GLU A 50 24.31 -14.29 39.56
CA GLU A 50 23.25 -14.44 38.56
C GLU A 50 22.57 -15.80 38.75
N ILE A 51 21.27 -15.76 38.98
CA ILE A 51 20.42 -16.94 39.15
C ILE A 51 19.50 -17.03 37.93
N SER A 52 19.52 -18.18 37.27
CA SER A 52 18.69 -18.45 36.10
C SER A 52 18.09 -19.85 36.17
N TYR A 53 16.81 -19.94 35.85
CA TYR A 53 16.10 -21.21 35.75
C TYR A 53 15.09 -21.13 34.60
N ILE A 54 14.88 -22.25 33.90
CA ILE A 54 14.01 -22.27 32.72
C ILE A 54 12.57 -21.98 33.16
N GLY A 55 11.95 -20.95 32.57
CA GLY A 55 10.58 -20.53 32.92
C GLY A 55 10.49 -19.54 34.08
N PHE A 56 11.61 -19.00 34.58
CA PHE A 56 11.67 -18.04 35.68
C PHE A 56 12.48 -16.80 35.30
N GLU A 57 12.12 -15.64 35.87
CA GLU A 57 12.83 -14.38 35.63
C GLU A 57 14.27 -14.49 36.15
N LYS A 58 15.26 -14.12 35.33
CA LYS A 58 16.66 -14.03 35.78
C LYS A 58 16.78 -13.05 36.93
N LYS A 59 17.40 -13.46 38.02
CA LYS A 59 17.56 -12.65 39.23
C LYS A 59 19.03 -12.45 39.55
N SER A 60 19.43 -11.20 39.77
CA SER A 60 20.77 -10.85 40.27
C SER A 60 20.69 -10.56 41.76
N VAL A 61 21.52 -11.21 42.58
CA VAL A 61 21.57 -10.98 44.03
C VAL A 61 23.00 -10.64 44.44
N THR A 62 23.18 -9.51 45.12
CA THR A 62 24.48 -9.11 45.66
C THR A 62 24.60 -9.55 47.12
N LEU A 63 25.62 -10.37 47.39
CA LEU A 63 25.99 -10.89 48.69
C LEU A 63 26.99 -9.96 49.37
N GLN A 64 26.76 -9.68 50.66
CA GLN A 64 27.66 -8.90 51.52
C GLN A 64 28.44 -9.81 52.51
N SER A 65 28.02 -11.06 52.69
CA SER A 65 28.61 -12.03 53.62
C SER A 65 28.34 -13.48 53.15
N ASN A 66 28.88 -14.46 53.89
CA ASN A 66 28.66 -15.90 53.68
C ASN A 66 27.41 -16.46 54.42
N GLU A 67 26.48 -15.60 54.86
CA GLU A 67 25.26 -16.07 55.54
C GLU A 67 24.36 -16.89 54.61
N PHE A 68 23.53 -17.76 55.21
CA PHE A 68 22.61 -18.60 54.46
C PHE A 68 21.55 -17.74 53.75
N LEU A 69 21.45 -17.87 52.43
CA LEU A 69 20.59 -17.03 51.61
C LEU A 69 19.37 -17.81 51.07
N THR A 70 18.16 -17.29 51.32
CA THR A 70 16.95 -17.76 50.64
C THR A 70 16.61 -16.86 49.46
N ILE A 71 16.53 -17.43 48.25
CA ILE A 71 16.27 -16.71 47.00
C ILE A 71 14.90 -17.13 46.47
N TYR A 72 13.98 -16.17 46.35
CA TYR A 72 12.71 -16.40 45.67
C TYR A 72 12.79 -16.06 44.18
N LEU A 73 12.54 -17.03 43.32
CA LEU A 73 12.41 -16.84 41.88
C LEU A 73 10.93 -16.71 41.50
N LYS A 74 10.65 -15.75 40.63
CA LYS A 74 9.31 -15.53 40.10
C LYS A 74 9.21 -16.17 38.73
N GLU A 75 8.13 -16.91 38.48
CA GLU A 75 7.87 -17.48 37.15
C GLU A 75 7.87 -16.37 36.09
N GLU A 76 8.60 -16.59 35.01
CA GLU A 76 8.59 -15.74 33.84
C GLU A 76 7.31 -16.08 33.07
N ALA A 77 6.28 -15.24 33.23
CA ALA A 77 5.13 -15.30 32.36
C ALA A 77 5.59 -14.90 30.94
N LYS A 78 5.97 -15.89 30.12
CA LYS A 78 6.01 -15.70 28.68
C LYS A 78 4.58 -15.37 28.23
N GLU A 79 4.26 -14.09 28.13
CA GLU A 79 3.15 -13.63 27.31
C GLU A 79 3.47 -14.07 25.88
N ILE A 80 2.94 -15.24 25.50
CA ILE A 80 2.75 -15.53 24.09
C ILE A 80 1.97 -14.33 23.56
N SER A 81 2.54 -13.62 22.58
CA SER A 81 1.85 -12.50 21.94
C SER A 81 0.59 -13.04 21.29
N GLU A 82 -0.51 -13.06 22.04
CA GLU A 82 -1.78 -13.56 21.57
C GLU A 82 -2.20 -12.71 20.37
N VAL A 83 -2.50 -13.38 19.26
CA VAL A 83 -3.01 -12.68 18.07
C VAL A 83 -4.39 -12.14 18.43
N LEU A 84 -4.47 -10.82 18.54
CA LEU A 84 -5.71 -10.11 18.75
C LEU A 84 -6.38 -9.89 17.41
N VAL A 85 -7.62 -10.35 17.29
CA VAL A 85 -8.49 -10.11 16.14
C VAL A 85 -9.36 -8.92 16.46
N ARG A 86 -9.36 -7.91 15.58
CA ARG A 86 -10.33 -6.82 15.64
C ARG A 86 -11.51 -7.14 14.73
N SER A 87 -12.65 -7.45 15.33
CA SER A 87 -13.93 -7.51 14.62
C SER A 87 -14.77 -6.31 15.05
N SER A 88 -14.91 -5.34 14.15
CA SER A 88 -15.72 -4.16 14.38
C SER A 88 -15.28 -3.39 15.63
N TYR A 89 -16.12 -3.36 16.65
CA TYR A 89 -15.90 -2.60 17.89
C TYR A 89 -15.31 -3.44 19.02
N ASN A 90 -15.02 -4.73 18.78
CA ASN A 90 -14.46 -5.64 19.75
C ASN A 90 -13.04 -6.10 19.37
N VAL A 91 -12.21 -6.25 20.40
CA VAL A 91 -10.91 -6.91 20.32
C VAL A 91 -11.04 -8.23 21.06
N GLN A 92 -10.80 -9.33 20.35
CA GLN A 92 -10.91 -10.69 20.90
C GLN A 92 -9.62 -11.45 20.61
N LYS A 93 -9.32 -12.45 21.45
CA LYS A 93 -8.23 -13.38 21.15
C LYS A 93 -8.62 -14.20 19.93
N LYS A 94 -7.66 -14.52 19.06
CA LYS A 94 -7.91 -15.38 17.89
C LYS A 94 -8.51 -16.73 18.27
N SER A 95 -8.16 -17.28 19.43
CA SER A 95 -8.71 -18.53 19.98
C SER A 95 -10.19 -18.43 20.40
N GLU A 96 -10.66 -17.23 20.72
CA GLU A 96 -12.04 -16.95 21.15
C GLU A 96 -12.94 -16.53 19.97
N PHE A 97 -12.34 -16.29 18.81
CA PHE A 97 -13.04 -15.79 17.64
C PHE A 97 -13.69 -16.93 16.84
N ALA A 98 -15.02 -16.95 16.76
CA ALA A 98 -15.78 -18.03 16.13
C ALA A 98 -15.86 -17.95 14.59
N GLY A 99 -15.50 -16.83 13.96
CA GLY A 99 -15.56 -16.64 12.51
C GLY A 99 -14.23 -16.89 11.78
N ALA A 100 -14.24 -16.90 10.44
CA ALA A 100 -12.99 -17.03 9.70
C ALA A 100 -12.33 -15.66 9.48
N VAL A 101 -11.13 -15.50 10.06
CA VAL A 101 -10.29 -14.30 9.91
C VAL A 101 -8.91 -14.69 9.47
N SER A 102 -8.40 -13.97 8.48
CA SER A 102 -6.97 -13.99 8.14
C SER A 102 -6.31 -12.77 8.77
N ASN A 103 -5.36 -12.99 9.67
CA ASN A 103 -4.51 -11.93 10.22
C ASN A 103 -3.20 -11.93 9.43
N ILE A 104 -2.81 -10.76 8.94
CA ILE A 104 -1.55 -10.55 8.22
C ILE A 104 -0.64 -9.71 9.11
N ASP A 105 0.49 -10.28 9.50
CA ASP A 105 1.56 -9.55 10.19
C ASP A 105 2.29 -8.66 9.17
N VAL A 106 2.26 -7.36 9.40
CA VAL A 106 2.82 -6.36 8.47
C VAL A 106 4.33 -6.48 8.35
N ARG A 107 5.03 -7.15 9.28
CA ARG A 107 6.47 -7.42 9.15
C ARG A 107 6.84 -8.16 7.85
N SER A 108 5.94 -8.96 7.28
CA SER A 108 6.17 -9.61 5.98
C SER A 108 6.01 -8.67 4.78
N LEU A 109 5.39 -7.52 5.00
CA LEU A 109 5.09 -6.48 4.01
C LEU A 109 6.07 -5.29 4.12
N GLU A 110 6.70 -5.10 5.28
CA GLU A 110 7.69 -4.04 5.51
C GLU A 110 8.86 -4.15 4.51
N ASN A 111 9.38 -2.99 4.10
CA ASN A 111 10.53 -2.84 3.19
C ASN A 111 10.39 -3.45 1.78
N ARG A 112 9.17 -3.81 1.34
CA ARG A 112 8.90 -4.19 -0.05
C ARG A 112 8.56 -2.96 -0.90
N PRO A 113 9.16 -2.81 -2.10
CA PRO A 113 8.84 -1.70 -2.98
C PRO A 113 7.45 -1.93 -3.62
N ALA A 114 6.46 -1.18 -3.15
CA ALA A 114 5.13 -1.11 -3.76
C ALA A 114 4.52 0.28 -3.54
N SER A 115 3.63 0.72 -4.42
CA SER A 115 2.97 2.02 -4.28
C SER A 115 1.92 2.04 -3.17
N SER A 116 1.40 0.86 -2.80
CA SER A 116 0.36 0.69 -1.79
C SER A 116 0.46 -0.67 -1.11
N PHE A 117 -0.03 -0.78 0.14
CA PHE A 117 0.09 -2.01 0.94
C PHE A 117 -0.79 -3.14 0.39
N ASP A 118 -1.94 -2.82 -0.21
CA ASP A 118 -2.90 -3.76 -0.78
C ASP A 118 -2.32 -4.55 -1.97
N GLN A 119 -1.36 -4.00 -2.71
CA GLN A 119 -0.58 -4.73 -3.72
C GLN A 119 0.27 -5.84 -3.09
N LEU A 120 0.77 -5.62 -1.86
CA LEU A 120 1.66 -6.55 -1.18
C LEU A 120 0.93 -7.72 -0.53
N LEU A 121 -0.39 -7.63 -0.39
CA LEU A 121 -1.22 -8.64 0.28
C LEU A 121 -1.40 -9.93 -0.56
N GLY A 122 -1.04 -9.91 -1.84
CA GLY A 122 -1.13 -11.08 -2.72
C GLY A 122 -0.38 -12.28 -2.14
N GLY A 123 -1.11 -13.38 -1.91
CA GLY A 123 -0.56 -14.62 -1.34
C GLY A 123 -0.31 -14.60 0.18
N HIS A 124 -0.60 -13.50 0.89
CA HIS A 124 -0.42 -13.39 2.35
C HIS A 124 -1.67 -13.73 3.17
N ALA A 125 -2.81 -13.95 2.52
CA ALA A 125 -4.04 -14.39 3.18
C ALA A 125 -4.79 -15.45 2.37
N THR A 126 -5.30 -16.47 3.08
CA THR A 126 -6.11 -17.53 2.48
C THR A 126 -7.49 -17.02 2.08
N GLY A 127 -7.94 -17.38 0.88
CA GLY A 127 -9.25 -16.97 0.35
C GLY A 127 -9.32 -15.48 -0.03
N VAL A 128 -8.18 -14.84 -0.23
CA VAL A 128 -8.07 -13.47 -0.72
C VAL A 128 -7.31 -13.50 -2.04
N ASP A 129 -7.98 -13.07 -3.11
CA ASP A 129 -7.43 -12.98 -4.45
C ASP A 129 -7.15 -11.50 -4.77
N ILE A 130 -5.92 -11.22 -5.19
CA ILE A 130 -5.46 -9.85 -5.49
C ILE A 130 -4.77 -9.89 -6.84
N ILE A 131 -5.40 -9.23 -7.80
CA ILE A 131 -4.95 -9.17 -9.19
C ILE A 131 -4.56 -7.73 -9.48
N GLN A 132 -3.28 -7.50 -9.78
CA GLN A 132 -2.81 -6.22 -10.27
C GLN A 132 -3.01 -6.17 -11.80
N PRO A 133 -3.91 -5.32 -12.32
CA PRO A 133 -4.26 -5.37 -13.75
C PRO A 133 -3.18 -4.77 -14.66
N SER A 134 -2.28 -3.95 -14.12
CA SER A 134 -1.12 -3.44 -14.87
C SER A 134 0.00 -2.94 -13.96
N SER A 135 1.18 -2.78 -14.54
CA SER A 135 2.39 -2.26 -13.86
C SER A 135 2.50 -0.73 -13.86
N VAL A 136 1.41 -0.01 -14.19
CA VAL A 136 1.33 1.43 -13.96
C VAL A 136 1.37 1.68 -12.46
N LEU A 137 2.22 2.61 -12.02
CA LEU A 137 2.31 2.97 -10.61
C LEU A 137 0.96 3.49 -10.09
N ASN A 138 0.68 3.20 -8.82
CA ASN A 138 -0.56 3.54 -8.16
C ASN A 138 -1.83 3.02 -8.85
N ASN A 139 -1.72 1.99 -9.70
CA ASN A 139 -2.90 1.33 -10.25
C ASN A 139 -3.61 0.52 -9.15
N THR A 140 -4.93 0.65 -9.10
CA THR A 140 -5.73 -0.01 -8.05
C THR A 140 -5.80 -1.51 -8.32
N PRO A 141 -5.34 -2.36 -7.38
CA PRO A 141 -5.49 -3.81 -7.50
C PRO A 141 -6.96 -4.21 -7.44
N ILE A 142 -7.34 -5.25 -8.18
CA ILE A 142 -8.63 -5.91 -8.00
C ILE A 142 -8.50 -6.85 -6.81
N MET A 143 -9.24 -6.58 -5.73
CA MET A 143 -9.25 -7.40 -4.53
C MET A 143 -10.57 -8.13 -4.39
N ARG A 144 -10.53 -9.43 -4.12
CA ARG A 144 -11.70 -10.28 -3.93
C ARG A 144 -11.51 -11.16 -2.69
N ILE A 145 -12.52 -11.17 -1.81
CA ILE A 145 -12.55 -12.06 -0.66
C ILE A 145 -13.54 -13.19 -0.97
N ARG A 146 -13.04 -14.43 -0.96
CA ARG A 146 -13.77 -15.66 -1.33
C ARG A 146 -14.33 -15.68 -2.76
N GLY A 147 -13.66 -15.00 -3.70
CA GLY A 147 -14.02 -15.01 -5.11
C GLY A 147 -15.06 -13.94 -5.47
N ILE A 148 -15.82 -14.20 -6.53
CA ILE A 148 -16.81 -13.25 -7.08
C ILE A 148 -18.16 -13.51 -6.42
N ASN A 149 -18.57 -12.63 -5.50
CA ASN A 149 -19.81 -12.76 -4.73
C ASN A 149 -21.01 -12.02 -5.37
N THR A 150 -20.79 -11.29 -6.46
CA THR A 150 -21.81 -10.45 -7.10
C THR A 150 -21.55 -10.33 -8.61
N ILE A 151 -22.64 -10.20 -9.36
CA ILE A 151 -22.62 -10.01 -10.82
C ILE A 151 -22.68 -8.51 -11.17
N THR A 152 -23.33 -7.69 -10.32
CA THR A 152 -23.67 -6.30 -10.61
C THR A 152 -23.15 -5.28 -9.61
N SER A 153 -22.78 -5.70 -8.38
CA SER A 153 -22.24 -4.80 -7.35
C SER A 153 -20.71 -4.70 -7.46
N GLY A 154 -20.14 -3.61 -6.91
CA GLY A 154 -18.70 -3.40 -6.88
C GLY A 154 -17.98 -4.58 -6.21
N LEU A 155 -16.78 -4.90 -6.68
CA LEU A 155 -16.02 -6.09 -6.25
C LEU A 155 -15.15 -5.85 -5.00
N PHE A 156 -15.04 -4.61 -4.53
CA PHE A 156 -14.15 -4.26 -3.42
C PHE A 156 -14.76 -4.59 -2.06
N PRO A 157 -13.96 -5.10 -1.10
CA PRO A 157 -14.40 -5.23 0.28
C PRO A 157 -14.52 -3.87 0.96
N LEU A 158 -15.25 -3.83 2.08
CA LEU A 158 -15.24 -2.67 2.95
C LEU A 158 -13.86 -2.56 3.63
N VAL A 159 -13.21 -1.41 3.53
CA VAL A 159 -11.93 -1.17 4.22
C VAL A 159 -12.15 -0.19 5.36
N ILE A 160 -11.64 -0.55 6.54
CA ILE A 160 -11.76 0.20 7.79
C ILE A 160 -10.35 0.48 8.31
N VAL A 161 -10.02 1.74 8.58
CA VAL A 161 -8.74 2.16 9.15
C VAL A 161 -9.02 2.79 10.52
N ASP A 162 -8.53 2.17 11.59
CA ASP A 162 -8.75 2.61 12.98
C ASP A 162 -10.22 2.93 13.34
N GLY A 163 -11.15 2.21 12.72
CA GLY A 163 -12.59 2.38 12.91
C GLY A 163 -13.26 3.39 11.99
N VAL A 164 -12.57 3.90 10.97
CA VAL A 164 -13.12 4.78 9.92
C VAL A 164 -13.21 4.02 8.60
N SER A 165 -14.37 3.99 7.96
CA SER A 165 -14.45 3.42 6.61
C SER A 165 -13.86 4.36 5.57
N VAL A 166 -13.00 3.79 4.71
CA VAL A 166 -12.27 4.56 3.70
C VAL A 166 -12.85 4.35 2.30
N PHE A 167 -12.54 5.28 1.40
CA PHE A 167 -12.83 5.13 -0.03
C PHE A 167 -11.86 4.10 -0.61
N VAL A 168 -12.36 3.28 -1.53
CA VAL A 168 -11.63 2.18 -2.17
C VAL A 168 -11.97 2.18 -3.65
N GLY A 169 -11.19 1.44 -4.43
CA GLY A 169 -11.36 1.38 -5.89
C GLY A 169 -10.61 2.48 -6.62
N SER A 170 -10.70 2.47 -7.95
CA SER A 170 -10.03 3.47 -8.79
C SER A 170 -10.82 4.77 -8.80
N ILE A 171 -10.19 5.87 -8.40
CA ILE A 171 -10.80 7.23 -8.45
C ILE A 171 -10.02 8.20 -9.34
N GLY A 172 -9.07 7.67 -10.12
CA GLY A 172 -8.26 8.43 -11.07
C GLY A 172 -8.93 8.56 -12.42
N GLY A 173 -8.41 9.49 -13.23
CA GLY A 173 -8.75 9.63 -14.65
C GLY A 173 -7.95 8.65 -15.52
N LEU A 174 -7.08 9.20 -16.39
CA LEU A 174 -6.31 8.42 -17.37
C LEU A 174 -5.10 7.68 -16.78
N ILE A 175 -4.76 7.94 -15.51
CA ILE A 175 -3.67 7.29 -14.79
C ILE A 175 -4.16 6.63 -13.50
N GLY A 176 -3.37 5.69 -12.99
CA GLY A 176 -3.69 4.95 -11.77
C GLY A 176 -3.85 5.88 -10.56
N ASN A 177 -4.92 5.70 -9.81
CA ASN A 177 -5.11 6.34 -8.52
C ASN A 177 -5.84 5.37 -7.58
N ASN A 178 -5.09 4.84 -6.61
CA ASN A 178 -5.61 4.01 -5.55
C ASN A 178 -5.67 4.82 -4.24
N PRO A 179 -6.85 5.07 -3.65
CA PRO A 179 -6.99 5.74 -2.36
C PRO A 179 -6.21 5.06 -1.23
N LEU A 180 -6.04 3.73 -1.29
CA LEU A 180 -5.29 2.98 -0.28
C LEU A 180 -3.78 3.22 -0.36
N SER A 181 -3.30 3.78 -1.47
CA SER A 181 -1.91 4.26 -1.58
C SER A 181 -1.63 5.48 -0.70
N ASP A 182 -2.65 6.16 -0.18
CA ASP A 182 -2.45 7.31 0.71
C ASP A 182 -2.07 6.88 2.14
N ILE A 183 -2.16 5.59 2.46
CA ILE A 183 -1.78 5.05 3.77
C ILE A 183 -0.35 4.53 3.70
N ASN A 184 0.52 5.04 4.57
CA ASN A 184 1.91 4.55 4.64
C ASN A 184 1.94 3.12 5.20
N PRO A 185 2.47 2.13 4.44
CA PRO A 185 2.56 0.75 4.93
C PRO A 185 3.35 0.61 6.24
N ASN A 186 4.35 1.48 6.46
CA ASN A 186 5.17 1.47 7.67
C ASN A 186 4.42 1.89 8.94
N ASP A 187 3.25 2.53 8.81
CA ASP A 187 2.42 2.95 9.93
C ASP A 187 1.37 1.90 10.30
N ILE A 188 1.20 0.86 9.48
CA ILE A 188 0.27 -0.24 9.71
C ILE A 188 0.87 -1.20 10.74
N GLN A 189 0.09 -1.53 11.77
CA GLN A 189 0.44 -2.55 12.76
C GLN A 189 -0.01 -3.95 12.31
N ASN A 190 -1.28 -4.06 11.89
CA ASN A 190 -1.84 -5.32 11.42
C ASN A 190 -2.96 -5.09 10.40
N ILE A 191 -3.27 -6.15 9.64
CA ILE A 191 -4.40 -6.19 8.73
C ILE A 191 -5.20 -7.46 9.04
N ASP A 192 -6.44 -7.28 9.47
CA ASP A 192 -7.40 -8.35 9.73
C ASP A 192 -8.40 -8.40 8.57
N ILE A 193 -8.49 -9.55 7.89
CA ILE A 193 -9.45 -9.76 6.81
C ILE A 193 -10.56 -10.68 7.31
N LEU A 194 -11.74 -10.10 7.46
CA LEU A 194 -12.97 -10.77 7.88
C LEU A 194 -13.66 -11.35 6.64
N LYS A 195 -13.67 -12.69 6.54
CA LYS A 195 -14.06 -13.40 5.32
C LYS A 195 -15.52 -13.87 5.30
N ASP A 196 -16.16 -13.91 6.48
CA ASP A 196 -17.43 -14.59 6.68
C ASP A 196 -18.47 -13.62 7.19
N ALA A 197 -19.73 -13.89 6.85
CA ALA A 197 -20.86 -13.07 7.29
C ALA A 197 -20.92 -12.97 8.82
N SER A 198 -20.59 -14.03 9.57
CA SER A 198 -20.55 -13.99 11.04
C SER A 198 -19.45 -13.07 11.58
N ALA A 199 -18.27 -13.08 10.95
CA ALA A 199 -17.14 -12.26 11.36
C ALA A 199 -17.35 -10.77 11.05
N ALA A 200 -18.10 -10.50 9.98
CA ALA A 200 -18.30 -9.19 9.40
C ALA A 200 -19.68 -8.57 9.70
N ALA A 201 -20.58 -9.31 10.35
CA ALA A 201 -21.99 -8.95 10.59
C ALA A 201 -22.17 -7.56 11.20
N LEU A 202 -21.26 -7.17 12.11
CA LEU A 202 -21.32 -5.88 12.80
C LEU A 202 -21.07 -4.67 11.88
N TYR A 203 -20.52 -4.87 10.68
CA TYR A 203 -20.36 -3.82 9.67
C TYR A 203 -21.57 -3.71 8.72
N GLY A 204 -22.57 -4.58 8.89
CA GLY A 204 -23.84 -4.53 8.18
C GLY A 204 -23.77 -4.97 6.71
N SER A 205 -24.73 -4.52 5.90
CA SER A 205 -24.91 -4.94 4.51
C SER A 205 -23.71 -4.63 3.59
N ARG A 206 -22.90 -3.62 3.92
CA ARG A 206 -21.68 -3.25 3.19
C ARG A 206 -20.57 -4.31 3.29
N ALA A 207 -20.70 -5.22 4.25
CA ALA A 207 -19.75 -6.28 4.52
C ALA A 207 -19.96 -7.53 3.65
N ALA A 208 -20.90 -7.50 2.69
CA ALA A 208 -21.22 -8.63 1.82
C ALA A 208 -20.02 -9.16 1.01
N ASN A 209 -19.08 -8.28 0.66
CA ASN A 209 -17.83 -8.63 -0.03
C ASN A 209 -16.66 -8.91 0.93
N GLY A 210 -16.93 -9.05 2.22
CA GLY A 210 -15.91 -9.12 3.28
C GLY A 210 -15.43 -7.74 3.75
N VAL A 211 -14.63 -7.73 4.82
CA VAL A 211 -14.13 -6.51 5.45
C VAL A 211 -12.64 -6.63 5.70
N MET A 212 -11.89 -5.58 5.40
CA MET A 212 -10.48 -5.43 5.74
C MET A 212 -10.36 -4.38 6.83
N VAL A 213 -9.87 -4.78 7.99
CA VAL A 213 -9.65 -3.92 9.14
C VAL A 213 -8.16 -3.67 9.28
N ILE A 214 -7.78 -2.40 9.25
CA ILE A 214 -6.42 -1.91 9.32
C ILE A 214 -6.26 -1.22 10.67
N THR A 215 -5.28 -1.67 11.45
CA THR A 215 -4.89 -0.99 12.70
C THR A 215 -3.57 -0.29 12.51
N THR A 216 -3.47 0.99 12.88
CA THR A 216 -2.19 1.71 12.86
C THR A 216 -1.38 1.49 14.14
N LYS A 217 -0.06 1.70 14.04
CA LYS A 217 0.87 1.55 15.16
C LYS A 217 0.54 2.55 16.28
N LYS A 218 0.59 2.04 17.52
CA LYS A 218 0.38 2.81 18.75
C LYS A 218 1.63 2.81 19.62
N GLY A 219 1.73 3.80 20.50
CA GLY A 219 2.78 3.87 21.52
C GLY A 219 2.77 2.64 22.44
N GLN A 220 3.94 2.03 22.63
CA GLN A 220 4.14 0.93 23.58
C GLN A 220 4.77 1.47 24.87
N LYS A 221 4.46 0.84 26.01
CA LYS A 221 5.09 1.17 27.30
C LYS A 221 6.59 0.92 27.22
N GLY A 222 7.36 1.81 27.84
CA GLY A 222 8.81 1.72 27.93
C GLY A 222 9.50 2.98 27.42
N ARG A 223 10.79 2.83 27.07
CA ARG A 223 11.58 3.94 26.53
C ARG A 223 11.03 4.38 25.19
N VAL A 224 11.17 5.68 24.90
CA VAL A 224 10.84 6.25 23.59
C VAL A 224 11.63 5.49 22.51
N LYS A 225 10.92 5.01 21.49
CA LYS A 225 11.50 4.32 20.34
C LYS A 225 11.46 5.24 19.14
N VAL A 226 12.61 5.49 18.54
CA VAL A 226 12.75 6.22 17.27
C VAL A 226 13.19 5.20 16.23
N ASN A 227 12.42 5.06 15.15
CA ASN A 227 12.74 4.14 14.07
C ASN A 227 12.84 4.91 12.75
N TYR A 228 13.89 4.62 11.99
CA TYR A 228 14.06 5.07 10.62
C TYR A 228 14.08 3.85 9.70
N SER A 229 13.18 3.80 8.73
CA SER A 229 13.10 2.78 7.69
C SER A 229 13.39 3.40 6.33
N ASN A 230 14.16 2.69 5.52
CA ASN A 230 14.45 3.04 4.14
C ASN A 230 14.50 1.80 3.27
N TRP A 231 14.13 1.96 2.01
CA TRP A 231 14.50 1.02 0.96
C TRP A 231 14.87 1.76 -0.33
N LEU A 232 15.69 1.11 -1.14
CA LEU A 232 16.07 1.51 -2.50
C LEU A 232 15.78 0.34 -3.43
N SER A 233 15.19 0.60 -4.59
CA SER A 233 14.79 -0.42 -5.56
C SER A 233 15.13 0.00 -6.99
N ARG A 234 15.48 -0.99 -7.81
CA ARG A 234 15.64 -0.84 -9.26
C ARG A 234 14.62 -1.74 -9.95
N SER A 235 13.71 -1.14 -10.73
CA SER A 235 12.70 -1.85 -11.51
C SER A 235 13.12 -1.93 -12.98
N THR A 236 12.93 -3.10 -13.59
CA THR A 236 13.18 -3.36 -15.01
C THR A 236 12.06 -4.24 -15.56
N PRO A 237 11.70 -4.10 -16.85
CA PRO A 237 10.78 -5.04 -17.47
C PRO A 237 11.38 -6.44 -17.47
N TYR A 238 10.53 -7.46 -17.37
CA TYR A 238 10.92 -8.87 -17.43
C TYR A 238 9.97 -9.63 -18.35
N ASN A 239 10.40 -10.80 -18.86
CA ASN A 239 9.60 -11.66 -19.74
C ASN A 239 9.07 -10.95 -20.99
N LEU A 240 9.90 -10.11 -21.61
CA LEU A 240 9.60 -9.51 -22.90
C LEU A 240 9.81 -10.56 -24.00
N PRO A 241 8.83 -10.83 -24.88
CA PRO A 241 9.01 -11.73 -26.00
C PRO A 241 10.06 -11.17 -26.97
N GLU A 242 10.75 -12.08 -27.64
CA GLU A 242 11.65 -11.72 -28.75
C GLU A 242 10.82 -11.28 -29.96
N LEU A 243 11.19 -10.15 -30.55
CA LEU A 243 10.50 -9.55 -31.69
C LEU A 243 11.39 -9.59 -32.93
N LEU A 244 10.74 -9.62 -34.09
CA LEU A 244 11.41 -9.55 -35.37
C LEU A 244 12.25 -8.27 -35.46
N ASN A 245 13.46 -8.39 -35.97
CA ASN A 245 14.25 -7.23 -36.35
C ASN A 245 13.71 -6.59 -37.66
N ALA A 246 14.26 -5.44 -38.05
CA ALA A 246 13.84 -4.72 -39.25
C ALA A 246 13.90 -5.55 -40.56
N GLU A 247 14.89 -6.42 -40.72
CA GLU A 247 15.09 -7.23 -41.92
C GLU A 247 14.05 -8.35 -41.99
N GLU A 248 13.87 -9.08 -40.89
CA GLU A 248 12.85 -10.12 -40.75
C GLU A 248 11.43 -9.57 -40.90
N TYR A 249 11.15 -8.43 -40.24
CA TYR A 249 9.87 -7.74 -40.34
C TYR A 249 9.56 -7.34 -41.78
N THR A 250 10.54 -6.73 -42.46
CA THR A 250 10.38 -6.29 -43.86
C THR A 250 10.19 -7.48 -44.80
N MET A 251 10.95 -8.57 -44.58
CA MET A 251 10.84 -9.81 -45.34
C MET A 251 9.44 -10.41 -45.22
N ILE A 252 8.99 -10.70 -43.99
CA ILE A 252 7.69 -11.35 -43.73
C ILE A 252 6.52 -10.48 -44.21
N LYS A 253 6.58 -9.17 -43.99
CA LYS A 253 5.52 -8.25 -44.44
C LYS A 253 5.44 -8.15 -45.96
N ASN A 254 6.58 -8.16 -46.66
CA ASN A 254 6.58 -8.19 -48.12
C ASN A 254 6.16 -9.55 -48.68
N GLU A 255 6.53 -10.65 -48.03
CA GLU A 255 6.03 -11.99 -48.39
C GLU A 255 4.50 -12.04 -48.30
N ALA A 256 3.91 -11.50 -47.23
CA ALA A 256 2.47 -11.38 -47.09
C ALA A 256 1.83 -10.52 -48.18
N MET A 257 2.47 -9.41 -48.58
CA MET A 257 1.99 -8.56 -49.69
C MET A 257 1.98 -9.34 -51.01
N VAL A 258 3.07 -10.04 -51.32
CA VAL A 258 3.21 -10.86 -52.54
C VAL A 258 2.17 -11.99 -52.55
N ASN A 259 2.00 -12.70 -51.44
CA ASN A 259 0.97 -13.74 -51.29
C ASN A 259 -0.45 -13.20 -51.46
N SER A 260 -0.68 -11.91 -51.18
CA SER A 260 -1.96 -11.22 -51.43
C SER A 260 -2.11 -10.65 -52.85
N GLY A 261 -1.15 -10.88 -53.75
CA GLY A 261 -1.15 -10.37 -55.12
C GLY A 261 -0.73 -8.89 -55.24
N ARG A 262 -0.11 -8.33 -54.21
CA ARG A 262 0.38 -6.94 -54.18
C ARG A 262 1.90 -6.89 -54.32
N ALA A 263 2.42 -5.81 -54.88
CA ALA A 263 3.86 -5.55 -54.90
C ALA A 263 4.41 -5.35 -53.47
N PRO A 264 5.68 -5.73 -53.20
CA PRO A 264 6.36 -5.38 -51.95
C PRO A 264 6.26 -3.87 -51.66
N GLY A 265 5.95 -3.52 -50.42
CA GLY A 265 5.71 -2.14 -50.00
C GLY A 265 6.47 -1.70 -48.76
N TYR A 266 7.08 -2.64 -48.03
CA TYR A 266 7.88 -2.37 -46.84
C TYR A 266 9.35 -2.27 -47.26
N GLN A 267 10.05 -1.23 -46.81
CA GLN A 267 11.43 -0.97 -47.20
C GLN A 267 12.33 -0.80 -45.97
N LEU A 268 13.58 -1.25 -46.07
CA LEU A 268 14.59 -0.97 -45.06
C LEU A 268 15.02 0.50 -45.16
N MET A 269 15.15 1.14 -44.01
CA MET A 269 15.72 2.47 -43.91
C MET A 269 17.15 2.39 -43.40
N LYS A 270 17.95 3.43 -43.68
CA LYS A 270 19.32 3.56 -43.19
C LYS A 270 19.40 4.71 -42.20
N ASN A 271 20.17 4.52 -41.14
CA ASN A 271 20.61 5.60 -40.26
C ASN A 271 21.64 6.47 -40.98
N ALA A 272 21.95 7.65 -40.44
CA ALA A 272 22.94 8.56 -40.99
C ALA A 272 24.35 7.95 -41.09
N ASP A 273 24.66 6.95 -40.26
CA ASP A 273 25.92 6.20 -40.28
C ASP A 273 25.96 5.04 -41.31
N GLY A 274 24.88 4.87 -42.09
CA GLY A 274 24.74 3.82 -43.10
C GLY A 274 24.28 2.46 -42.56
N SER A 275 24.13 2.30 -41.24
CA SER A 275 23.56 1.09 -40.65
C SER A 275 22.07 0.97 -40.95
N THR A 276 21.52 -0.25 -40.95
CA THR A 276 20.07 -0.47 -41.10
C THR A 276 19.34 0.04 -39.87
N VAL A 277 18.28 0.82 -40.07
CA VAL A 277 17.36 1.21 -38.99
C VAL A 277 16.73 -0.05 -38.42
N ASN A 278 16.92 -0.27 -37.11
CA ASN A 278 16.34 -1.37 -36.37
C ASN A 278 15.89 -0.89 -34.99
N THR A 279 14.69 -0.32 -34.92
CA THR A 279 14.13 0.29 -33.72
C THR A 279 13.56 -0.76 -32.78
N SER A 280 14.18 -0.86 -31.60
CA SER A 280 13.59 -1.55 -30.44
C SER A 280 12.59 -0.63 -29.75
N TRP A 281 11.30 -0.86 -29.97
CA TRP A 281 10.25 -0.08 -29.32
C TRP A 281 10.17 -0.32 -27.80
N TYR A 282 10.78 -1.39 -27.28
CA TYR A 282 10.99 -1.56 -25.84
C TYR A 282 11.90 -0.49 -25.25
N ASP A 283 12.98 -0.13 -25.93
CA ASP A 283 13.94 0.88 -25.44
C ASP A 283 13.35 2.30 -25.52
N VAL A 284 12.36 2.48 -26.39
CA VAL A 284 11.56 3.70 -26.46
C VAL A 284 10.57 3.77 -25.30
N ALA A 285 9.81 2.70 -25.04
CA ALA A 285 8.77 2.70 -24.02
C ALA A 285 9.30 2.63 -22.59
N PHE A 286 10.39 1.90 -22.40
CA PHE A 286 10.88 1.48 -21.10
C PHE A 286 12.28 2.03 -20.78
N ARG A 287 12.59 2.06 -19.49
CA ARG A 287 13.90 2.38 -18.92
C ARG A 287 14.02 1.66 -17.56
N PRO A 288 15.22 1.48 -16.99
CA PRO A 288 15.32 1.13 -15.58
C PRO A 288 14.72 2.25 -14.70
N GLY A 289 13.83 1.91 -13.78
CA GLY A 289 13.28 2.82 -12.78
C GLY A 289 14.02 2.70 -11.46
N ILE A 290 14.37 3.81 -10.82
CA ILE A 290 15.00 3.82 -9.49
C ILE A 290 14.00 4.41 -8.50
N SER A 291 13.70 3.70 -7.42
CA SER A 291 12.69 4.09 -6.46
C SER A 291 13.27 4.05 -5.05
N HIS A 292 12.82 4.94 -4.18
CA HIS A 292 13.23 4.95 -2.78
C HIS A 292 12.12 5.40 -1.85
N ASN A 293 12.28 5.06 -0.58
CA ASN A 293 11.34 5.43 0.48
C ASN A 293 12.08 5.72 1.77
N HIS A 294 11.56 6.67 2.53
CA HIS A 294 12.06 7.09 3.83
C HIS A 294 10.87 7.19 4.78
N THR A 295 10.98 6.60 5.96
CA THR A 295 9.98 6.78 7.01
C THR A 295 10.66 6.93 8.35
N LEU A 296 10.37 8.02 9.04
CA LEU A 296 10.77 8.27 10.42
C LEU A 296 9.53 8.10 11.30
N SER A 297 9.67 7.36 12.39
CA SER A 297 8.61 7.24 13.39
C SER A 297 9.16 7.37 14.80
N VAL A 298 8.35 7.95 15.67
CA VAL A 298 8.62 8.10 17.10
C VAL A 298 7.42 7.56 17.85
N SER A 299 7.66 6.67 18.82
CA SER A 299 6.60 6.10 19.62
C SER A 299 7.01 5.94 21.07
N GLY A 300 6.04 6.04 21.96
CA GLY A 300 6.26 5.87 23.38
C GLY A 300 4.96 5.85 24.16
N ALA A 301 5.03 5.40 25.40
CA ALA A 301 3.92 5.50 26.32
C ALA A 301 4.40 5.67 27.75
N ASN A 302 3.75 6.58 28.47
CA ASN A 302 3.83 6.66 29.93
C ASN A 302 2.57 6.04 30.56
N ASN A 303 2.36 6.24 31.86
CA ASN A 303 1.23 5.64 32.57
C ASN A 303 -0.14 6.14 32.10
N ALA A 304 -0.24 7.34 31.54
CA ALA A 304 -1.49 7.95 31.15
C ALA A 304 -1.61 8.13 29.62
N THR A 305 -0.51 8.32 28.90
CA THR A 305 -0.51 8.70 27.48
C THR A 305 0.29 7.71 26.67
N LYS A 306 -0.28 7.25 25.55
CA LYS A 306 0.39 6.55 24.48
C LYS A 306 0.42 7.47 23.27
N TYR A 307 1.54 7.54 22.59
CA TYR A 307 1.67 8.33 21.37
C TYR A 307 2.51 7.62 20.32
N PHE A 308 2.18 7.88 19.06
CA PHE A 308 2.93 7.51 17.88
C PHE A 308 2.86 8.67 16.89
N PHE A 309 4.00 9.00 16.30
CA PHE A 309 4.13 9.97 15.23
C PHE A 309 4.94 9.35 14.10
N SER A 310 4.54 9.58 12.86
CA SER A 310 5.30 9.19 11.67
C SER A 310 5.34 10.32 10.65
N ALA A 311 6.42 10.34 9.89
CA ALA A 311 6.59 11.12 8.68
C ALA A 311 7.25 10.23 7.62
N GLY A 312 6.72 10.27 6.40
CA GLY A 312 7.17 9.43 5.30
C GLY A 312 7.28 10.19 3.99
N PHE A 313 8.27 9.80 3.19
CA PHE A 313 8.45 10.25 1.82
C PHE A 313 8.74 9.04 0.91
N THR A 314 7.95 8.89 -0.15
CA THR A 314 8.11 7.86 -1.16
C THR A 314 8.29 8.54 -2.52
N ASP A 315 9.32 8.13 -3.28
CA ASP A 315 9.51 8.48 -4.69
C ASP A 315 9.74 7.21 -5.50
N GLN A 316 8.75 6.86 -6.32
CA GLN A 316 8.76 5.66 -7.14
C GLN A 316 8.81 6.03 -8.62
N ASN A 317 9.83 5.50 -9.30
CA ASN A 317 9.97 5.61 -10.74
C ASN A 317 9.71 4.24 -11.37
N SER A 318 8.75 4.18 -12.29
CA SER A 318 8.45 2.96 -13.04
C SER A 318 9.54 2.66 -14.05
N TYR A 319 9.56 1.42 -14.52
CA TYR A 319 10.29 1.09 -15.73
C TYR A 319 9.60 1.67 -16.98
N ILE A 320 8.32 2.05 -16.90
CA ILE A 320 7.63 2.81 -17.94
C ILE A 320 8.14 4.25 -17.91
N ARG A 321 8.61 4.78 -19.05
CA ARG A 321 9.07 6.17 -19.13
C ARG A 321 7.96 7.15 -18.73
N TYR A 322 8.36 8.20 -18.01
CA TYR A 322 7.49 9.26 -17.50
C TYR A 322 6.38 8.80 -16.53
N ASN A 323 6.39 7.55 -16.05
CA ASN A 323 5.50 7.11 -15.00
C ASN A 323 6.18 7.15 -13.63
N ASN A 324 5.67 8.03 -12.76
CA ASN A 324 6.28 8.39 -11.48
C ASN A 324 5.18 8.54 -10.41
N PHE A 325 5.43 8.05 -9.20
CA PHE A 325 4.55 8.20 -8.05
C PHE A 325 5.32 8.78 -6.88
N LYS A 326 4.81 9.88 -6.32
CA LYS A 326 5.38 10.52 -5.13
C LYS A 326 4.34 10.59 -4.03
N ARG A 327 4.76 10.40 -2.78
CA ARG A 327 3.87 10.52 -1.62
C ARG A 327 4.61 11.12 -0.44
N TYR A 328 3.97 12.10 0.18
CA TYR A 328 4.32 12.61 1.51
C TYR A 328 3.22 12.20 2.47
N SER A 329 3.58 11.56 3.57
CA SER A 329 2.62 11.04 4.55
C SER A 329 3.00 11.44 5.96
N SER A 330 2.03 11.71 6.82
CA SER A 330 2.24 11.83 8.25
C SER A 330 1.11 11.15 9.02
N GLY A 331 1.46 10.43 10.07
CA GLY A 331 0.54 9.76 10.97
C GLY A 331 0.71 10.25 12.40
N ILE A 332 -0.41 10.47 13.09
CA ILE A 332 -0.48 10.79 14.52
C ILE A 332 -1.47 9.83 15.17
N ASN A 333 -1.04 9.15 16.22
CA ASN A 333 -1.89 8.38 17.09
C ASN A 333 -1.64 8.83 18.53
N ILE A 334 -2.68 9.28 19.22
CA ILE A 334 -2.60 9.64 20.64
C ILE A 334 -3.78 9.06 21.40
N GLU A 335 -3.50 8.46 22.54
CA GLU A 335 -4.49 7.92 23.47
C GLU A 335 -4.09 8.38 24.87
N ASN A 336 -5.01 9.04 25.57
CA ASN A 336 -4.80 9.56 26.90
C ASN A 336 -5.88 9.02 27.85
N GLN A 337 -5.43 8.32 28.87
CA GLN A 337 -6.22 7.97 30.04
C GLN A 337 -6.25 9.18 30.98
N VAL A 338 -7.27 10.02 30.80
CA VAL A 338 -7.49 11.24 31.59
C VAL A 338 -7.63 10.89 33.07
N ASN A 339 -8.37 9.83 33.36
CA ASN A 339 -8.50 9.24 34.69
C ASN A 339 -8.95 7.77 34.59
N LYS A 340 -9.34 7.14 35.70
CA LYS A 340 -9.83 5.75 35.71
C LYS A 340 -11.15 5.55 34.94
N ALA A 341 -11.94 6.61 34.77
CA ALA A 341 -13.25 6.56 34.13
C ALA A 341 -13.23 7.01 32.66
N ILE A 342 -12.28 7.86 32.26
CA ILE A 342 -12.30 8.53 30.96
C ILE A 342 -11.00 8.25 30.20
N VAL A 343 -11.14 7.73 28.99
CA VAL A 343 -10.06 7.62 28.00
C VAL A 343 -10.48 8.39 26.75
N VAL A 344 -9.58 9.22 26.24
CA VAL A 344 -9.79 9.94 24.97
C VAL A 344 -8.67 9.58 24.01
N GLY A 345 -8.95 9.64 22.73
CA GLY A 345 -7.89 9.45 21.73
C GLY A 345 -8.22 10.07 20.39
N ALA A 346 -7.19 10.24 19.59
CA ALA A 346 -7.26 10.72 18.23
C ALA A 346 -6.26 9.94 17.36
N ASN A 347 -6.71 9.52 16.19
CA ASN A 347 -5.85 8.96 15.15
C ASN A 347 -6.04 9.81 13.90
N VAL A 348 -4.95 10.28 13.28
CA VAL A 348 -5.00 11.14 12.09
C VAL A 348 -3.87 10.73 11.16
N ASN A 349 -4.22 10.41 9.93
CA ASN A 349 -3.30 10.17 8.83
C ASN A 349 -3.54 11.26 7.76
N LEU A 350 -2.47 11.92 7.37
CA LEU A 350 -2.43 12.94 6.32
C LEU A 350 -1.53 12.44 5.20
N SER A 351 -1.98 12.56 3.97
CA SER A 351 -1.17 12.21 2.80
C SER A 351 -1.40 13.19 1.67
N ASN A 352 -0.31 13.58 0.99
CA ASN A 352 -0.38 14.10 -0.36
C ASN A 352 0.34 13.12 -1.29
N SER A 353 -0.37 12.53 -2.24
CA SER A 353 0.21 11.64 -3.24
C SER A 353 -0.05 12.15 -4.64
N GLN A 354 0.94 12.01 -5.52
CA GLN A 354 0.84 12.44 -6.91
C GLN A 354 1.36 11.31 -7.79
N ASN A 355 0.52 10.87 -8.71
CA ASN A 355 0.92 10.00 -9.81
C ASN A 355 1.03 10.84 -11.09
N THR A 356 2.01 10.52 -11.92
CA THR A 356 2.20 11.09 -13.26
C THR A 356 2.52 9.95 -14.20
N GLY A 357 2.03 10.00 -15.43
CA GLY A 357 2.29 8.92 -16.38
C GLY A 357 1.75 9.20 -17.77
N PRO A 358 2.26 8.46 -18.78
CA PRO A 358 1.60 8.39 -20.06
C PRO A 358 0.26 7.67 -19.89
N ASN A 359 -0.69 7.96 -20.79
CA ASN A 359 -1.85 7.11 -20.96
C ASN A 359 -1.38 5.75 -21.52
N THR A 360 -1.45 4.70 -20.70
CA THR A 360 -1.03 3.35 -21.12
C THR A 360 -2.14 2.49 -21.70
N GLY A 361 -3.39 2.96 -21.69
CA GLY A 361 -4.58 2.16 -22.01
C GLY A 361 -4.86 1.01 -21.03
N ALA A 362 -4.07 0.86 -19.96
CA ALA A 362 -4.13 -0.27 -19.03
C ALA A 362 -4.97 0.00 -17.76
N ILE A 363 -5.68 1.13 -17.71
CA ILE A 363 -6.57 1.52 -16.62
C ILE A 363 -8.02 1.33 -17.08
N ALA A 364 -8.85 0.62 -16.32
CA ALA A 364 -10.17 0.17 -16.79
C ALA A 364 -11.10 1.31 -17.27
N SER A 365 -11.07 2.47 -16.61
CA SER A 365 -11.80 3.68 -17.01
C SER A 365 -11.35 4.31 -18.33
N ASN A 366 -10.28 3.78 -18.92
CA ASN A 366 -9.58 4.29 -20.11
C ASN A 366 -9.83 3.41 -21.33
N SER A 367 -11.02 2.80 -21.41
CA SER A 367 -11.44 2.01 -22.57
C SER A 367 -11.77 2.91 -23.77
N LEU A 368 -10.77 3.68 -24.21
CA LEU A 368 -10.78 4.41 -25.48
C LEU A 368 -10.19 3.46 -26.52
N SER A 369 -11.02 2.56 -27.05
CA SER A 369 -10.66 1.86 -28.28
C SER A 369 -10.61 2.87 -29.42
N SER A 370 -9.55 2.84 -30.21
CA SER A 370 -9.33 3.58 -31.47
C SER A 370 -10.41 3.38 -32.55
N SER A 371 -11.51 2.67 -32.28
CA SER A 371 -12.29 1.98 -33.31
C SER A 371 -13.58 2.66 -33.79
N SER A 372 -13.89 3.92 -33.43
CA SER A 372 -15.16 4.53 -33.92
C SER A 372 -15.04 5.84 -34.69
N TYR A 373 -13.90 6.56 -34.71
CA TYR A 373 -13.91 7.92 -35.26
C TYR A 373 -12.78 8.33 -36.23
N ASN A 374 -11.74 7.52 -36.47
CA ASN A 374 -10.75 7.90 -37.50
C ASN A 374 -9.85 6.74 -37.94
N SER A 375 -9.91 6.34 -39.21
CA SER A 375 -8.95 5.39 -39.80
C SER A 375 -7.56 6.00 -40.05
N ASN A 376 -7.43 7.34 -39.98
CA ASN A 376 -6.22 8.06 -40.37
C ASN A 376 -5.23 8.31 -39.22
N TYR A 377 -5.62 8.04 -37.96
CA TYR A 377 -4.75 8.17 -36.79
C TYR A 377 -4.92 6.98 -35.86
N ILE A 378 -3.82 6.38 -35.40
CA ILE A 378 -3.86 5.53 -34.21
C ILE A 378 -4.10 6.46 -33.01
N THR A 379 -5.33 6.46 -32.49
CA THR A 379 -5.68 7.19 -31.27
C THR A 379 -5.67 6.22 -30.09
N ASN A 380 -4.91 6.54 -29.04
CA ASN A 380 -4.96 5.86 -27.73
C ASN A 380 -4.83 4.32 -27.72
N GLU A 381 -3.82 3.78 -28.38
CA GLU A 381 -3.52 2.35 -28.23
C GLU A 381 -2.76 2.04 -26.94
N PRO A 382 -3.00 0.88 -26.30
CA PRO A 382 -2.29 0.52 -25.09
C PRO A 382 -0.77 0.54 -25.32
N LEU A 383 -0.04 1.23 -24.43
CA LEU A 383 1.41 1.45 -24.55
C LEU A 383 2.16 0.12 -24.75
N GLY A 384 1.76 -0.91 -23.99
CA GLY A 384 2.31 -2.24 -24.15
C GLY A 384 2.13 -2.77 -25.56
N ARG A 385 0.91 -2.71 -26.13
CA ARG A 385 0.64 -3.15 -27.50
C ARG A 385 1.54 -2.45 -28.52
N MET A 386 1.70 -1.13 -28.38
CA MET A 386 2.55 -0.32 -29.26
C MET A 386 3.99 -0.80 -29.32
N THR A 387 4.53 -1.35 -28.24
CA THR A 387 5.89 -1.92 -28.27
C THR A 387 6.05 -3.15 -29.17
N TYR A 388 4.97 -3.89 -29.46
CA TYR A 388 5.03 -5.11 -30.27
C TYR A 388 4.59 -4.92 -31.73
N VAL A 389 3.72 -3.94 -31.99
CA VAL A 389 3.08 -3.78 -33.32
C VAL A 389 3.70 -2.69 -34.18
N LEU A 390 4.51 -1.80 -33.58
CA LEU A 390 5.15 -0.75 -34.33
C LEU A 390 6.30 -1.29 -35.19
N PRO A 391 6.44 -0.81 -36.43
CA PRO A 391 7.45 -1.30 -37.36
C PRO A 391 8.87 -1.05 -36.82
N PRO A 392 9.75 -2.06 -36.74
CA PRO A 392 11.14 -1.87 -36.33
C PRO A 392 12.01 -1.23 -37.44
N ASN A 393 11.55 -1.25 -38.70
CA ASN A 393 12.28 -0.70 -39.86
C ASN A 393 12.14 0.83 -40.03
N VAL A 394 11.52 1.53 -39.07
CA VAL A 394 11.37 2.99 -39.08
C VAL A 394 12.02 3.60 -37.83
N PRO A 395 12.75 4.71 -37.95
CA PRO A 395 13.43 5.30 -36.80
C PRO A 395 12.49 6.21 -36.01
N VAL A 396 12.84 6.42 -34.75
CA VAL A 396 12.09 7.27 -33.79
C VAL A 396 12.30 8.76 -34.08
N TYR A 397 13.49 9.12 -34.53
CA TYR A 397 13.91 10.49 -34.83
C TYR A 397 14.38 10.59 -36.28
N ARG A 398 14.20 11.78 -36.86
CA ARG A 398 14.82 12.17 -38.13
C ARG A 398 16.28 12.56 -37.91
N GLU A 399 17.03 12.73 -39.00
CA GLU A 399 18.44 13.15 -38.96
C GLU A 399 18.64 14.53 -38.30
N ASP A 400 17.65 15.41 -38.39
CA ASP A 400 17.63 16.73 -37.74
C ASP A 400 17.27 16.69 -36.24
N GLY A 401 17.03 15.49 -35.69
CA GLY A 401 16.63 15.28 -34.30
C GLY A 401 15.13 15.49 -34.02
N SER A 402 14.34 15.90 -35.02
CA SER A 402 12.88 16.00 -34.88
C SER A 402 12.25 14.61 -34.81
N TYR A 403 11.01 14.53 -34.28
CA TYR A 403 10.30 13.26 -34.24
C TYR A 403 9.97 12.78 -35.67
N SER A 404 10.21 11.50 -35.88
CA SER A 404 9.76 10.79 -37.07
C SER A 404 8.25 10.60 -37.00
N ILE A 405 7.52 11.60 -37.50
CA ILE A 405 6.07 11.59 -37.62
C ILE A 405 5.66 11.61 -39.10
N GLN A 406 4.57 10.90 -39.39
CA GLN A 406 3.86 10.99 -40.66
C GLN A 406 2.36 10.84 -40.40
N ASN A 407 1.56 11.75 -40.96
CA ASN A 407 0.10 11.69 -40.86
C ASN A 407 -0.45 10.82 -42.01
N GLY A 408 -1.29 9.84 -41.67
CA GLY A 408 -1.94 8.96 -42.63
C GLY A 408 -1.50 7.49 -42.56
N VAL A 409 -2.00 6.74 -43.54
CA VAL A 409 -2.07 5.26 -43.57
C VAL A 409 -0.77 4.65 -44.13
N SER A 410 0.39 5.09 -43.63
CA SER A 410 1.72 4.64 -44.06
C SER A 410 2.52 4.02 -42.91
N VAL A 411 3.41 3.07 -43.26
CA VAL A 411 4.26 2.36 -42.28
C VAL A 411 5.25 3.30 -41.58
N GLY A 412 5.68 4.36 -42.27
CA GLY A 412 6.60 5.36 -41.71
C GLY A 412 6.82 6.49 -42.70
N TYR A 413 8.06 7.00 -42.74
CA TYR A 413 8.47 8.07 -43.64
C TYR A 413 9.49 7.63 -44.70
N GLY A 414 9.76 8.53 -45.65
CA GLY A 414 10.73 8.32 -46.71
C GLY A 414 10.36 7.11 -47.56
N ALA A 415 11.25 6.13 -47.62
CA ALA A 415 11.07 4.83 -48.29
C ALA A 415 9.78 4.09 -47.89
N ASN A 416 9.27 4.34 -46.67
CA ASN A 416 8.05 3.72 -46.13
C ASN A 416 6.82 4.66 -46.15
N ALA A 417 6.85 5.72 -46.97
CA ALA A 417 5.73 6.68 -47.10
C ALA A 417 4.54 6.15 -47.91
N LEU A 418 4.67 5.01 -48.57
CA LEU A 418 3.58 4.41 -49.35
C LEU A 418 2.41 4.01 -48.44
N SER A 419 1.19 4.29 -48.88
CA SER A 419 -0.02 3.87 -48.19
C SER A 419 -0.28 2.39 -48.48
N ILE A 420 0.13 1.52 -47.55
CA ILE A 420 0.13 0.06 -47.74
C ILE A 420 -0.78 -0.69 -46.74
N GLY A 421 -1.56 0.02 -45.92
CA GLY A 421 -2.58 -0.55 -45.04
C GLY A 421 -2.70 0.13 -43.67
N THR A 422 -3.55 -0.40 -42.78
CA THR A 422 -4.07 0.20 -41.52
C THR A 422 -3.03 0.49 -40.41
N ILE A 423 -1.73 0.38 -40.67
CA ILE A 423 -0.69 0.73 -39.68
C ILE A 423 -0.37 2.21 -39.91
N ASN A 424 -0.95 3.10 -39.11
CA ASN A 424 -0.53 4.50 -39.09
C ASN A 424 0.83 4.59 -38.37
N ALA A 425 1.74 5.41 -38.90
CA ALA A 425 2.99 5.73 -38.21
C ALA A 425 2.66 6.36 -36.85
N TYR A 426 3.04 5.70 -35.76
CA TYR A 426 2.85 6.20 -34.39
C TYR A 426 4.21 6.44 -33.74
N ASN A 427 4.47 7.67 -33.30
CA ASN A 427 5.72 8.00 -32.60
C ASN A 427 5.57 7.88 -31.08
N LEU A 428 5.95 6.73 -30.54
CA LEU A 428 5.81 6.41 -29.12
C LEU A 428 6.59 7.37 -28.20
N ALA A 429 7.83 7.72 -28.57
CA ALA A 429 8.67 8.61 -27.79
C ALA A 429 8.04 10.00 -27.64
N MET A 430 7.50 10.51 -28.74
CA MET A 430 6.83 11.80 -28.78
C MET A 430 5.60 11.82 -27.89
N VAL A 431 4.69 10.87 -28.07
CA VAL A 431 3.43 10.82 -27.31
C VAL A 431 3.72 10.67 -25.82
N GLN A 432 4.65 9.79 -25.43
CA GLN A 432 5.03 9.63 -24.03
C GLN A 432 5.64 10.89 -23.40
N LYS A 433 6.30 11.74 -24.19
CA LYS A 433 6.93 12.97 -23.70
C LYS A 433 5.95 14.15 -23.67
N LEU A 434 5.12 14.28 -24.70
CA LEU A 434 4.25 15.45 -24.89
C LEU A 434 2.86 15.29 -24.29
N ASP A 435 2.37 14.07 -24.13
CA ASP A 435 1.13 13.85 -23.39
C ASP A 435 1.44 13.77 -21.89
N VAL A 436 0.77 14.61 -21.11
CA VAL A 436 0.96 14.71 -19.66
C VAL A 436 -0.34 14.35 -18.98
N ASN A 437 -0.30 13.35 -18.10
CA ASN A 437 -1.44 13.00 -17.26
C ASN A 437 -0.98 12.94 -15.80
N THR A 438 -1.73 13.60 -14.92
CA THR A 438 -1.46 13.63 -13.48
C THR A 438 -2.73 13.36 -12.69
N SER A 439 -2.54 12.83 -11.49
CA SER A 439 -3.61 12.54 -10.54
C SER A 439 -3.02 12.73 -9.15
N GLU A 440 -3.51 13.75 -8.46
CA GLU A 440 -3.03 14.16 -7.15
C GLU A 440 -4.12 13.99 -6.10
N ASN A 441 -3.79 13.36 -4.97
CA ASN A 441 -4.66 13.12 -3.84
C ASN A 441 -4.18 13.91 -2.63
N LEU A 442 -5.07 14.73 -2.07
CA LEU A 442 -4.95 15.19 -0.69
C LEU A 442 -5.92 14.38 0.18
N SER A 443 -5.37 13.53 1.04
CA SER A 443 -6.11 12.58 1.87
C SER A 443 -5.96 12.87 3.36
N ILE A 444 -7.07 12.84 4.08
CA ILE A 444 -7.18 12.96 5.54
C ILE A 444 -8.06 11.82 6.02
N ILE A 445 -7.47 10.88 6.73
CA ILE A 445 -8.19 9.79 7.40
C ILE A 445 -7.97 9.96 8.89
N GLY A 446 -9.02 10.15 9.67
CA GLY A 446 -8.85 10.23 11.10
C GLY A 446 -10.12 10.11 11.89
N ASN A 447 -9.97 9.87 13.18
CA ASN A 447 -11.06 9.83 14.14
C ASN A 447 -10.64 10.39 15.48
N VAL A 448 -11.65 10.84 16.22
CA VAL A 448 -11.56 11.16 17.63
C VAL A 448 -12.55 10.28 18.39
N PHE A 449 -12.16 9.80 19.55
CA PHE A 449 -13.02 8.98 20.38
C PHE A 449 -12.91 9.32 21.86
N ALA A 450 -13.99 9.04 22.58
CA ALA A 450 -14.03 9.04 24.03
C ALA A 450 -14.63 7.71 24.51
N GLU A 451 -14.02 7.12 25.52
CA GLU A 451 -14.49 5.93 26.23
C GLU A 451 -14.72 6.29 27.70
N LEU A 452 -15.91 5.99 28.18
CA LEU A 452 -16.41 6.24 29.53
C LEU A 452 -16.69 4.90 30.20
N ASN A 453 -15.94 4.59 31.26
CA ASN A 453 -16.25 3.47 32.15
C ASN A 453 -17.39 3.90 33.08
N LEU A 454 -18.63 3.65 32.66
CA LEU A 454 -19.83 3.94 33.44
C LEU A 454 -19.87 3.11 34.72
N LEU A 455 -19.49 1.84 34.61
CA LEU A 455 -19.32 0.90 35.72
C LEU A 455 -18.05 0.06 35.44
N LYS A 456 -17.60 -0.71 36.44
CA LYS A 456 -16.43 -1.60 36.29
C LYS A 456 -16.53 -2.53 35.07
N ASN A 457 -17.76 -2.91 34.73
CA ASN A 457 -18.08 -3.87 33.67
C ASN A 457 -18.86 -3.24 32.51
N LEU A 458 -19.13 -1.92 32.52
CA LEU A 458 -19.96 -1.24 31.53
C LEU A 458 -19.21 -0.04 30.95
N LYS A 459 -18.99 -0.07 29.63
CA LYS A 459 -18.23 0.96 28.91
C LYS A 459 -19.04 1.56 27.78
N LEU A 460 -19.14 2.88 27.75
CA LEU A 460 -19.68 3.63 26.62
C LEU A 460 -18.51 4.18 25.80
N ARG A 461 -18.52 3.98 24.49
CA ARG A 461 -17.53 4.55 23.57
C ARG A 461 -18.24 5.28 22.44
N THR A 462 -17.88 6.54 22.26
CA THR A 462 -18.29 7.38 21.13
C THR A 462 -17.08 7.64 20.24
N ASN A 463 -17.23 7.40 18.94
CA ASN A 463 -16.19 7.58 17.94
C ASN A 463 -16.74 8.43 16.78
N TYR A 464 -16.05 9.51 16.44
CA TYR A 464 -16.34 10.31 15.26
C TYR A 464 -15.17 10.22 14.29
N GLY A 465 -15.41 9.61 13.14
CA GLY A 465 -14.45 9.40 12.06
C GLY A 465 -14.72 10.29 10.85
N ILE A 466 -13.65 10.65 10.14
CA ILE A 466 -13.70 11.34 8.86
C ILE A 466 -12.68 10.72 7.90
N ASN A 467 -13.11 10.49 6.66
CA ASN A 467 -12.25 10.31 5.52
C ASN A 467 -12.56 11.40 4.50
N ARG A 468 -11.63 12.34 4.32
CA ARG A 468 -11.69 13.37 3.29
C ARG A 468 -10.60 13.11 2.27
N LEU A 469 -11.01 12.96 1.03
CA LEU A 469 -10.13 12.73 -0.11
C LEU A 469 -10.47 13.74 -1.18
N GLN A 470 -9.49 14.55 -1.56
CA GLN A 470 -9.60 15.47 -2.67
C GLN A 470 -8.68 14.98 -3.79
N VAL A 471 -9.22 14.80 -4.98
CA VAL A 471 -8.49 14.31 -6.15
C VAL A 471 -8.51 15.37 -7.23
N GLU A 472 -7.34 15.76 -7.72
CA GLU A 472 -7.20 16.57 -8.93
C GLU A 472 -6.60 15.72 -10.05
N ASN A 473 -7.35 15.53 -11.14
CA ASN A 473 -6.90 14.85 -12.33
C ASN A 473 -6.66 15.86 -13.44
N LYS A 474 -5.44 15.90 -13.99
CA LYS A 474 -5.14 16.71 -15.18
C LYS A 474 -4.73 15.81 -16.33
N SER A 475 -5.19 16.15 -17.52
CA SER A 475 -4.74 15.53 -18.76
C SER A 475 -4.42 16.61 -19.78
N PHE A 476 -3.33 16.42 -20.50
CA PHE A 476 -2.95 17.18 -21.67
C PHE A 476 -2.55 16.19 -22.76
N LEU A 477 -3.23 16.26 -23.89
CA LEU A 477 -2.97 15.49 -25.10
C LEU A 477 -2.52 16.47 -26.18
N ASN A 478 -1.33 16.22 -26.74
CA ASN A 478 -0.69 17.14 -27.67
C ASN A 478 -1.45 17.22 -29.03
N PRO A 479 -1.39 18.37 -29.73
CA PRO A 479 -2.07 18.55 -31.03
C PRO A 479 -1.35 17.89 -32.21
N ILE A 480 -0.10 17.46 -32.04
CA ILE A 480 0.76 17.08 -33.17
C ILE A 480 0.55 15.63 -33.56
N HIS A 481 0.42 14.72 -32.58
CA HIS A 481 0.33 13.30 -32.83
C HIS A 481 -0.33 12.51 -31.68
N GLY A 482 -0.85 11.31 -31.96
CA GLY A 482 -1.53 10.48 -30.96
C GLY A 482 -2.96 10.93 -30.66
N GLY A 483 -3.40 10.77 -29.40
CA GLY A 483 -4.79 10.94 -28.97
C GLY A 483 -5.37 12.35 -29.11
N GLY A 484 -4.52 13.37 -29.01
CA GLY A 484 -4.93 14.77 -29.10
C GLY A 484 -4.98 15.30 -30.54
N ALA A 485 -4.36 14.61 -31.51
CA ALA A 485 -4.15 15.15 -32.86
C ALA A 485 -5.47 15.48 -33.60
N SER A 486 -6.46 14.58 -33.54
CA SER A 486 -7.76 14.80 -34.21
C SER A 486 -8.60 15.92 -33.59
N ALA A 487 -8.34 16.26 -32.33
CA ALA A 487 -8.98 17.37 -31.62
C ALA A 487 -8.17 18.67 -31.68
N ASN A 488 -7.05 18.67 -32.42
CA ASN A 488 -6.05 19.74 -32.42
C ASN A 488 -5.61 20.09 -30.99
N GLY A 489 -5.30 19.06 -30.20
CA GLY A 489 -4.92 19.14 -28.79
C GLY A 489 -6.12 19.11 -27.85
N SER A 490 -5.95 18.54 -26.66
CA SER A 490 -6.99 18.50 -25.63
C SER A 490 -6.39 18.65 -24.23
N ALA A 491 -7.00 19.44 -23.37
CA ALA A 491 -6.66 19.56 -21.96
C ALA A 491 -7.90 19.36 -21.11
N SER A 492 -7.79 18.61 -20.02
CA SER A 492 -8.84 18.45 -19.01
C SER A 492 -8.28 18.62 -17.61
N ASN A 493 -9.11 19.16 -16.72
CA ASN A 493 -8.86 19.21 -15.28
C ASN A 493 -10.18 18.89 -14.57
N THR A 494 -10.16 17.88 -13.72
CA THR A 494 -11.30 17.47 -12.90
C THR A 494 -10.86 17.43 -11.45
N ASN A 495 -11.60 18.11 -10.58
CA ASN A 495 -11.42 18.10 -9.14
C ASN A 495 -12.62 17.42 -8.48
N GLY A 496 -12.35 16.35 -7.74
CA GLY A 496 -13.33 15.60 -6.97
C GLY A 496 -13.06 15.71 -5.47
N LYS A 497 -14.08 16.05 -4.69
CA LYS A 497 -14.04 16.10 -3.23
C LYS A 497 -14.96 15.02 -2.67
N TYR A 498 -14.36 14.01 -2.06
CA TYR A 498 -15.04 12.90 -1.42
C TYR A 498 -14.91 13.06 0.09
N ILE A 499 -16.04 13.15 0.79
CA ILE A 499 -16.08 13.25 2.25
C ILE A 499 -16.99 12.16 2.78
N ARG A 500 -16.45 11.33 3.67
CA ARG A 500 -17.21 10.40 4.49
C ARG A 500 -17.02 10.76 5.95
N SER A 501 -18.10 10.89 6.70
CA SER A 501 -18.06 11.06 8.16
C SER A 501 -18.91 10.01 8.83
N GLU A 502 -18.42 9.46 9.94
CA GLU A 502 -19.04 8.35 10.66
C GLU A 502 -19.12 8.69 12.13
N LEU A 503 -20.32 8.59 12.71
CA LEU A 503 -20.54 8.69 14.15
C LEU A 503 -21.00 7.32 14.66
N VAL A 504 -20.20 6.72 15.52
CA VAL A 504 -20.48 5.43 16.13
C VAL A 504 -20.57 5.59 17.64
N ASN A 505 -21.64 5.09 18.25
CA ASN A 505 -21.70 4.90 19.69
C ASN A 505 -21.86 3.42 20.00
N THR A 506 -21.12 2.94 20.99
CA THR A 506 -21.17 1.56 21.45
C THR A 506 -21.23 1.50 22.97
N LEU A 507 -22.08 0.63 23.49
CA LEU A 507 -22.19 0.29 24.90
C LEU A 507 -21.81 -1.19 25.04
N LYS A 508 -20.75 -1.44 25.80
CA LYS A 508 -20.19 -2.77 26.02
C LYS A 508 -20.32 -3.17 27.47
N TYR A 509 -20.86 -4.36 27.73
CA TYR A 509 -20.96 -4.97 29.05
C TYR A 509 -20.21 -6.32 29.09
N ASP A 510 -19.23 -6.44 29.99
CA ASP A 510 -18.39 -7.62 30.16
C ASP A 510 -18.65 -8.27 31.53
N LEU A 511 -19.17 -9.50 31.55
CA LEU A 511 -19.47 -10.24 32.77
C LEU A 511 -18.65 -11.53 32.83
N ASN A 512 -17.81 -11.66 33.86
CA ASN A 512 -17.12 -12.90 34.23
C ASN A 512 -17.74 -13.46 35.51
N PHE A 513 -18.08 -14.74 35.52
CA PHE A 513 -18.55 -15.42 36.73
C PHE A 513 -18.02 -16.86 36.82
N ASN A 514 -17.72 -17.27 38.05
CA ASN A 514 -17.21 -18.61 38.41
C ASN A 514 -15.94 -19.06 37.67
N ASP A 515 -15.11 -18.13 37.18
CA ASP A 515 -13.87 -18.37 36.39
C ASP A 515 -14.04 -19.26 35.13
N ALA A 516 -15.26 -19.72 34.83
CA ALA A 516 -15.60 -20.63 33.74
C ALA A 516 -16.55 -20.00 32.71
N HIS A 517 -17.20 -18.89 33.05
CA HIS A 517 -18.18 -18.25 32.17
C HIS A 517 -17.82 -16.78 31.91
N HIS A 518 -17.82 -16.41 30.63
CA HIS A 518 -17.61 -15.06 30.15
C HIS A 518 -18.74 -14.69 29.18
N ILE A 519 -19.45 -13.61 29.49
CA ILE A 519 -20.53 -13.06 28.66
C ILE A 519 -20.15 -11.65 28.23
N ASN A 520 -20.18 -11.42 26.91
CA ASN A 520 -19.94 -10.12 26.28
C ASN A 520 -21.23 -9.65 25.60
N LEU A 521 -21.75 -8.49 26.00
CA LEU A 521 -22.89 -7.85 25.35
C LEU A 521 -22.43 -6.51 24.73
N LEU A 522 -22.70 -6.34 23.44
CA LEU A 522 -22.40 -5.13 22.69
C LEU A 522 -23.69 -4.59 22.06
N LEU A 523 -24.03 -3.34 22.37
CA LEU A 523 -25.07 -2.58 21.71
C LEU A 523 -24.42 -1.38 21.03
N GLY A 524 -24.82 -1.03 19.81
CA GLY A 524 -24.29 0.16 19.16
C GLY A 524 -25.18 0.71 18.07
N ASN A 525 -24.91 1.96 17.71
CA ASN A 525 -25.53 2.63 16.57
C ASN A 525 -24.46 3.32 15.73
N GLU A 526 -24.66 3.36 14.42
CA GLU A 526 -23.74 3.98 13.46
C GLU A 526 -24.53 4.90 12.53
N ILE A 527 -24.01 6.10 12.29
CA ILE A 527 -24.53 7.08 11.34
C ILE A 527 -23.41 7.46 10.39
N ILE A 528 -23.67 7.36 9.09
CA ILE A 528 -22.67 7.62 8.05
C ILE A 528 -23.24 8.62 7.08
N LYS A 529 -22.44 9.62 6.74
CA LYS A 529 -22.76 10.61 5.74
C LYS A 529 -21.66 10.64 4.69
N ASN A 530 -22.08 10.49 3.44
CA ASN A 530 -21.21 10.62 2.28
C ASN A 530 -21.60 11.89 1.53
N LYS A 531 -20.61 12.69 1.16
CA LYS A 531 -20.76 13.80 0.23
C LYS A 531 -19.68 13.68 -0.84
N ILE A 532 -20.10 13.67 -2.09
CA ILE A 532 -19.22 13.68 -3.25
C ILE A 532 -19.56 14.93 -4.04
N ASP A 533 -18.55 15.69 -4.41
CA ASP A 533 -18.67 16.91 -5.19
C ASP A 533 -17.57 16.89 -6.25
N ILE A 534 -17.94 16.84 -7.52
CA ILE A 534 -17.01 16.71 -8.64
C ILE A 534 -17.33 17.80 -9.65
N TRP A 535 -16.30 18.53 -10.03
CA TRP A 535 -16.39 19.49 -11.13
C TRP A 535 -15.15 19.36 -12.02
N GLY A 536 -15.28 19.74 -13.28
CA GLY A 536 -14.15 19.75 -14.19
C GLY A 536 -14.41 20.61 -15.40
N ALA A 537 -13.35 20.81 -16.18
CA ALA A 537 -13.37 21.54 -17.43
C ALA A 537 -12.50 20.83 -18.45
N GLN A 538 -12.91 20.88 -19.72
CA GLN A 538 -12.15 20.37 -20.85
C GLN A 538 -12.08 21.43 -21.96
N ARG A 539 -10.96 21.49 -22.68
CA ARG A 539 -10.76 22.33 -23.86
C ARG A 539 -10.08 21.53 -24.97
N SER A 540 -10.52 21.73 -26.20
CA SER A 540 -9.85 21.26 -27.43
C SER A 540 -9.43 22.44 -28.31
N ASN A 541 -8.78 22.19 -29.46
CA ASN A 541 -8.20 23.21 -30.34
C ASN A 541 -7.15 24.08 -29.63
N ILE A 542 -6.19 23.40 -29.00
CA ILE A 542 -5.05 24.03 -28.35
C ILE A 542 -4.01 24.31 -29.42
N THR A 543 -3.92 25.57 -29.85
CA THR A 543 -3.05 26.01 -30.95
C THR A 543 -1.58 26.14 -30.57
N ASP A 544 -1.21 26.01 -29.28
CA ASP A 544 0.16 26.21 -28.81
C ASP A 544 0.58 25.13 -27.80
N PRO A 545 1.63 24.32 -28.09
CA PRO A 545 2.18 23.32 -27.17
C PRO A 545 3.02 23.93 -26.02
N TYR A 546 3.29 25.23 -26.02
CA TYR A 546 4.11 25.92 -25.02
C TYR A 546 3.31 26.39 -23.79
N TYR A 547 2.00 26.62 -23.95
CA TYR A 547 1.13 27.02 -22.85
C TYR A 547 0.48 25.80 -22.20
N GLU A 548 1.14 25.25 -21.18
CA GLU A 548 0.60 24.20 -20.31
C GLU A 548 -0.41 24.74 -19.27
N ASN A 549 -0.70 26.06 -19.28
CA ASN A 549 -1.46 26.74 -18.23
C ASN A 549 -2.94 27.00 -18.56
N TYR A 550 -3.77 26.69 -17.56
CA TYR A 550 -5.22 26.56 -17.58
C TYR A 550 -6.00 27.88 -17.44
N GLN A 551 -5.52 28.99 -18.01
CA GLN A 551 -6.16 30.31 -17.84
C GLN A 551 -6.83 30.77 -19.14
N GLY A 552 -8.08 30.36 -19.34
CA GLY A 552 -8.94 30.84 -20.43
C GLY A 552 -10.42 30.53 -20.18
N GLY A 553 -11.31 31.42 -20.63
CA GLY A 553 -12.77 31.31 -20.42
C GLY A 553 -13.36 29.99 -20.91
N PHE A 554 -14.24 29.42 -20.08
CA PHE A 554 -14.79 28.06 -20.21
C PHE A 554 -15.96 28.02 -21.21
N ILE A 555 -15.98 27.01 -22.08
CA ILE A 555 -17.01 26.86 -23.13
C ILE A 555 -18.08 25.82 -22.75
N ASN A 556 -17.73 24.82 -21.93
CA ASN A 556 -18.66 23.80 -21.43
C ASN A 556 -18.38 23.48 -19.96
N ILE A 557 -19.34 23.77 -19.09
CA ILE A 557 -19.37 23.31 -17.70
C ILE A 557 -20.28 22.08 -17.68
N VAL A 558 -19.75 20.91 -17.32
CA VAL A 558 -20.56 19.69 -17.16
C VAL A 558 -20.66 19.40 -15.65
N PRO A 559 -21.67 19.94 -14.95
CA PRO A 559 -21.95 19.50 -13.60
C PRO A 559 -22.49 18.08 -13.65
N THR A 560 -21.93 17.18 -12.83
CA THR A 560 -22.52 15.87 -12.57
C THR A 560 -22.93 15.85 -11.11
N GLU A 561 -24.23 15.99 -10.84
CA GLU A 561 -24.80 15.65 -9.53
C GLU A 561 -24.99 14.13 -9.49
N MET A 562 -24.41 13.47 -8.49
CA MET A 562 -24.65 12.05 -8.15
C MET A 562 -25.11 11.92 -6.70
#